data_AF-A0A0K1F1Q0-F1
#
_entry.id   AF-A0A0K1F1Q0-F1
#
_cell.length_a   1.000
_cell.length_b   1.000
_cell.length_c   1.000
_cell.angle_alpha   90.00
_cell.angle_beta   90.00
_cell.angle_gamma   90.00
#
_symmetry.space_group_name_H-M   'P 1'
#
loop_
_entity.id
_entity.type
_entity.pdbx_description
1 polymer ?
#
loop_
_entity_poly.entity_id
_entity_poly.type
_entity_poly.pdbx_seq_one_letter_code
_entity_poly.pdbx_strand_id
1 'polypeptide(L)' 'MSYSELVKSNADETDIRSYLTGGKQVAVTFRIPENLRESAKEAAELRGMSFSAFMRACMMDELSKKVL' A
#
# COMPACT_ATOMS: atom_id res chain seq x y z
N MET A 1 -0.38 -19.22 -2.54
CA MET A 1 -1.35 -18.37 -3.24
C MET A 1 -0.70 -17.03 -3.52
N SER A 2 -0.77 -16.59 -4.75
CA SER A 2 -0.34 -15.27 -5.24
C SER A 2 -1.47 -14.25 -5.08
N TYR A 3 -1.14 -12.96 -5.11
CA TYR A 3 -2.14 -11.88 -5.10
C TYR A 3 -3.14 -12.00 -6.26
N SER A 4 -2.68 -12.40 -7.45
CA SER A 4 -3.55 -12.53 -8.63
C SER A 4 -4.55 -13.68 -8.50
N GLU A 5 -4.19 -14.78 -7.84
CA GLU A 5 -5.13 -15.86 -7.51
C GLU A 5 -6.18 -15.38 -6.50
N LEU A 6 -5.78 -14.58 -5.50
CA LEU A 6 -6.67 -14.03 -4.48
C LEU A 6 -7.72 -13.07 -5.06
N VAL A 7 -7.31 -12.18 -5.98
CA VAL A 7 -8.25 -11.28 -6.68
C VAL A 7 -9.23 -12.08 -7.55
N LYS A 8 -8.76 -13.12 -8.25
CA LYS A 8 -9.60 -13.96 -9.12
C LYS A 8 -10.62 -14.80 -8.34
N SER A 9 -10.35 -15.13 -7.08
CA SER A 9 -11.30 -15.84 -6.21
C SER A 9 -12.41 -14.94 -5.65
N ASN A 10 -12.50 -13.67 -6.08
CA ASN A 10 -13.45 -12.68 -5.56
C ASN A 10 -13.36 -12.53 -4.03
N ALA A 11 -12.13 -12.59 -3.51
CA ALA A 11 -11.84 -12.35 -2.11
C ALA A 11 -12.35 -10.97 -1.68
N ASP A 12 -12.80 -10.87 -0.44
CA ASP A 12 -13.25 -9.58 0.09
C ASP A 12 -12.06 -8.69 0.49
N GLU A 13 -12.37 -7.43 0.82
CA GLU A 13 -11.35 -6.45 1.18
C GLU A 13 -10.53 -6.88 2.41
N THR A 14 -11.16 -7.58 3.36
CA THR A 14 -10.51 -8.05 4.59
C THR A 14 -9.49 -9.14 4.26
N ASP A 15 -9.87 -10.09 3.40
CA ASP A 15 -8.98 -11.15 2.94
C ASP A 15 -7.77 -10.59 2.18
N ILE A 16 -8.00 -9.60 1.31
CA ILE A 16 -6.93 -8.92 0.56
C ILE A 16 -5.98 -8.19 1.52
N ARG A 17 -6.50 -7.41 2.47
CA ARG A 17 -5.68 -6.70 3.47
C ARG A 17 -4.88 -7.68 4.34
N SER A 18 -5.48 -8.80 4.74
CA SER A 18 -4.80 -9.87 5.49
C SER A 18 -3.61 -10.43 4.70
N TYR A 19 -3.83 -10.74 3.42
CA TYR A 19 -2.77 -11.21 2.53
C TYR A 19 -1.61 -10.21 2.40
N LEU A 20 -1.91 -8.92 2.19
CA LEU A 20 -0.91 -7.88 1.99
C LEU A 20 -0.04 -7.61 3.22
N THR A 21 -0.54 -7.90 4.43
CA THR A 21 0.18 -7.69 5.69
C THR A 21 0.91 -8.93 6.22
N GLY A 22 0.61 -10.12 5.69
CA GLY A 22 1.16 -11.39 6.17
C GLY A 22 2.62 -11.67 5.79
N GLY A 23 3.22 -10.86 4.91
CA GLY A 23 4.58 -11.04 4.42
C GLY A 23 5.68 -10.48 5.34
N LYS A 24 6.94 -10.91 5.12
CA LYS A 24 8.12 -10.26 5.73
C LYS A 24 8.32 -8.86 5.17
N GLN A 25 8.85 -7.94 5.97
CA GLN A 25 9.21 -6.60 5.50
C GLN A 25 10.44 -6.66 4.57
N VAL A 26 10.39 -5.93 3.46
CA VAL A 26 11.46 -5.84 2.46
C VAL A 26 11.77 -4.36 2.21
N ALA A 27 13.05 -4.01 2.13
CA ALA A 27 13.48 -2.66 1.77
C ALA A 27 13.28 -2.41 0.27
N VAL A 28 12.71 -1.27 -0.09
CA VAL A 28 12.45 -0.87 -1.48
C VAL A 28 13.05 0.51 -1.72
N THR A 29 13.81 0.67 -2.80
CA THR A 29 14.37 1.95 -3.25
C THR A 29 13.81 2.28 -4.62
N PHE A 30 13.15 3.44 -4.76
CA PHE A 30 12.64 3.94 -6.03
C PHE A 30 12.83 5.45 -6.13
N ARG A 31 12.85 5.99 -7.35
CA ARG A 31 12.99 7.43 -7.62
C ARG A 31 11.60 8.03 -7.82
N ILE A 32 11.37 9.21 -7.25
CA ILE A 32 10.17 10.03 -7.46
C ILE A 32 10.59 11.50 -7.63
N PRO A 33 9.76 12.32 -8.31
CA PRO A 33 9.98 13.76 -8.33
C PRO A 33 10.05 14.35 -6.92
N GLU A 34 10.92 15.35 -6.73
CA GLU A 34 11.12 16.00 -5.44
C GLU A 34 9.81 16.55 -4.85
N ASN A 35 9.03 17.27 -5.67
CA ASN A 35 7.75 17.84 -5.25
C ASN A 35 6.76 16.75 -4.76
N LEU A 36 6.77 15.56 -5.37
CA LEU A 36 5.92 14.46 -4.93
C LEU A 36 6.39 13.93 -3.57
N ARG A 37 7.70 13.79 -3.37
CA ARG A 37 8.28 13.35 -2.09
C ARG A 37 7.90 14.30 -0.97
N GLU A 38 8.11 15.60 -1.15
CA GLU A 38 7.83 16.60 -0.11
C GLU A 38 6.33 16.67 0.20
N SER A 39 5.48 16.72 -0.83
CA SER A 39 4.02 16.75 -0.61
C SER A 39 3.52 15.51 0.13
N ALA A 40 4.03 14.33 -0.20
CA ALA A 40 3.64 13.09 0.48
C ALA A 40 4.23 12.99 1.90
N LYS A 41 5.39 13.61 2.17
CA LYS A 41 5.94 13.75 3.52
C LYS A 41 5.04 14.64 4.38
N GLU A 42 4.66 15.82 3.89
CA GLU A 42 3.73 16.72 4.59
C GLU A 42 2.38 16.04 4.85
N ALA A 43 1.84 15.33 3.84
CA ALA A 43 0.60 14.58 4.00
C ALA A 43 0.70 13.46 5.07
N ALA A 44 1.85 12.81 5.18
CA ALA A 44 2.09 11.79 6.21
C ALA A 44 2.15 12.42 7.62
N GLU A 45 2.84 13.56 7.77
CA GLU A 45 2.93 14.32 9.02
C GLU A 45 1.56 14.80 9.49
N LEU A 46 0.73 15.36 8.59
CA LEU A 46 -0.65 15.75 8.88
C LEU A 46 -1.53 14.59 9.36
N ARG A 47 -1.20 13.35 8.97
CA ARG A 47 -1.89 12.13 9.40
C ARG A 47 -1.25 11.47 10.62
N GLY A 48 -0.23 12.08 11.21
CA GLY A 48 0.48 11.55 12.37
C GLY A 48 1.22 10.24 12.11
N MET A 49 1.69 10.00 10.88
CA MET A 49 2.38 8.76 10.50
C MET A 49 3.68 9.03 9.75
N SER A 50 4.58 8.03 9.70
CA SER A 50 5.80 8.14 8.92
C SER A 50 5.51 8.13 7.42
N PHE A 51 6.40 8.73 6.63
CA PHE A 51 6.33 8.67 5.16
C PHE A 51 6.21 7.22 4.63
N SER A 52 6.96 6.27 5.21
CA SER A 52 6.88 4.86 4.81
C SER A 52 5.57 4.18 5.21
N ALA A 53 4.95 4.58 6.33
CA ALA A 53 3.61 4.11 6.69
C ALA A 53 2.56 4.67 5.72
N PHE A 54 2.65 5.95 5.37
CA PHE A 54 1.78 6.59 4.39
C PHE A 54 1.86 5.91 3.01
N MET A 55 3.06 5.72 2.47
CA MET A 55 3.25 5.05 1.19
C MET A 55 2.72 3.60 1.19
N ARG A 56 2.92 2.85 2.27
CA ARG A 56 2.35 1.49 2.41
C ARG A 56 0.83 1.52 2.46
N ALA A 57 0.24 2.46 3.21
CA ALA A 57 -1.22 2.61 3.29
C ALA A 57 -1.82 2.94 1.92
N CYS A 58 -1.23 3.87 1.16
CA CYS A 58 -1.68 4.18 -0.20
C CYS A 58 -1.65 2.96 -1.12
N MET A 59 -0.57 2.16 -1.06
CA MET A 59 -0.45 0.94 -1.86
C MET A 59 -1.46 -0.13 -1.45
N MET A 60 -1.69 -0.31 -0.14
CA MET A 60 -2.70 -1.23 0.37
C MET A 60 -4.11 -0.81 -0.01
N ASP A 61 -4.45 0.47 0.12
CA ASP A 61 -5.76 1.00 -0.25
C ASP A 61 -6.02 0.82 -1.75
N GLU A 62 -5.00 1.00 -2.60
CA GLU A 62 -5.15 0.77 -4.04
C GLU A 62 -5.35 -0.71 -4.37
N LEU A 63 -4.55 -1.61 -3.77
CA LEU A 63 -4.64 -3.05 -4.00
C LEU A 63 -5.87 -3.69 -3.36
N SER A 64 -6.47 -3.07 -2.35
CA SER A 64 -7.68 -3.60 -1.69
C SER A 64 -8.97 -3.19 -2.41
N LYS A 65 -8.91 -2.27 -3.38
CA LYS A 65 -10.05 -1.95 -4.24
C LYS A 65 -10.35 -3.13 -5.15
N LYS A 66 -11.65 -3.47 -5.30
CA LYS A 66 -12.08 -4.42 -6.32
C LYS A 66 -11.75 -3.84 -7.70
N VAL A 67 -10.91 -4.55 -8.44
CA VAL A 67 -10.75 -4.32 -9.88
C VAL A 67 -12.03 -4.81 -10.54
N LEU A 68 -12.84 -3.89 -11.06
CA LEU A 68 -14.06 -4.18 -11.83
C LEU A 68 -13.74 -4.96 -13.10
#